data_AF-A0A016VRH7-F1
#
_entry.id   AF-A0A016VRH7-F1
#
_cell.length_a   1.000
_cell.length_b   1.000
_cell.length_c   1.000
_cell.angle_alpha   90.00
_cell.angle_beta   90.00
_cell.angle_gamma   90.00
#
_symmetry.space_group_name_H-M   'P 1'
#
loop_
_entity.id
_entity.type
_entity.pdbx_description
1 polymer ?
#
loop_
_entity_poly.entity_id
_entity_poly.type
_entity_poly.pdbx_seq_one_letter_code
_entity_poly.pdbx_strand_id
1 'polypeptide(L)'
;MIKPLPHIVFAVASILTLPLYSLILLAILRGPKMTPFHTLMLSQGVADIYSLLTYNFFSGLRVTNLFNDFFWDNQQFIANFTFVNIYYTLYLRCIGITLISLQRYITVCQSGTRVERLIVGLPSTVLVILHWSSALVMVAPLMTSFDVVYDSKQTLNARVPKRSLALANIISVVSVVVLFLACLFCYAFVIIHILRSKSKANRARRHEIRLSIQVAGLLVAFLLVFIYSVGQYILNESRQITLLFEWRRFNPIVNGFLSCVQPWMCIVFNKDIRRRVIRIIGCRRVENQNSLFKSRTSAAPQPR
;
A
#
# COMPACT_ATOMS: atom_id res chain seq x y z
N MET A 1 20.75 11.81 -22.00
CA MET A 1 19.30 11.50 -21.91
C MET A 1 19.15 10.27 -21.00
N ILE A 2 18.96 10.47 -19.70
CA ILE A 2 19.01 9.39 -18.69
C ILE A 2 17.62 8.75 -18.59
N LYS A 3 17.54 7.43 -18.80
CA LYS A 3 16.28 6.68 -18.92
C LYS A 3 15.47 6.75 -17.60
N PRO A 4 14.15 7.02 -17.65
CA PRO A 4 13.29 7.03 -16.47
C PRO A 4 12.92 5.61 -16.00
N LEU A 5 13.90 4.70 -15.93
CA LEU A 5 13.70 3.28 -15.67
C LEU A 5 12.93 3.02 -14.35
N PRO A 6 13.25 3.68 -13.21
CA PRO A 6 12.48 3.48 -11.98
C PRO A 6 10.99 3.82 -12.11
N HIS A 7 10.64 4.86 -12.85
CA HIS A 7 9.25 5.26 -13.10
C HIS A 7 8.54 4.28 -14.05
N ILE A 8 9.24 3.77 -15.06
CA ILE A 8 8.71 2.74 -15.97
C ILE A 8 8.43 1.46 -15.20
N VAL A 9 9.37 1.00 -14.38
CA VAL A 9 9.20 -0.19 -13.53
C VAL A 9 7.99 -0.01 -12.61
N PHE A 10 7.84 1.17 -12.00
CA PHE A 10 6.68 1.49 -11.17
C PHE A 10 5.36 1.43 -11.97
N ALA A 11 5.32 2.03 -13.16
CA ALA A 11 4.12 2.06 -14.01
C ALA A 11 3.71 0.65 -14.44
N VAL A 12 4.67 -0.16 -14.90
CA VAL A 12 4.42 -1.57 -15.27
C VAL A 12 3.92 -2.37 -14.07
N ALA A 13 4.57 -2.23 -12.92
CA ALA A 13 4.15 -2.89 -11.68
C ALA A 13 2.72 -2.47 -11.29
N SER A 14 2.37 -1.19 -11.46
CA SER A 14 1.03 -0.66 -11.19
C SER A 14 -0.03 -1.26 -12.11
N ILE A 15 0.23 -1.31 -13.43
CA ILE A 15 -0.70 -1.88 -14.42
C ILE A 15 -1.01 -3.34 -14.12
N LEU A 16 0.00 -4.12 -13.71
CA LEU A 16 -0.19 -5.54 -13.35
C LEU A 16 -0.89 -5.71 -12.00
N THR A 17 -0.55 -4.86 -11.03
CA THR A 17 -0.99 -5.02 -9.64
C THR A 17 -2.41 -4.50 -9.43
N LEU A 18 -2.80 -3.37 -10.03
CA LEU A 18 -4.12 -2.74 -9.81
C LEU A 18 -5.32 -3.66 -10.12
N PRO A 19 -5.36 -4.40 -11.24
CA PRO A 19 -6.45 -5.34 -11.51
C PRO A 19 -6.50 -6.47 -10.50
N LEU A 20 -5.34 -7.04 -10.14
CA LEU A 20 -5.24 -8.11 -9.15
C LEU A 20 -5.72 -7.61 -7.77
N TYR A 21 -5.29 -6.42 -7.38
CA TYR A 21 -5.70 -5.78 -6.13
C TYR A 21 -7.21 -5.60 -6.09
N SER A 22 -7.80 -5.05 -7.15
CA SER A 22 -9.24 -4.83 -7.26
C SER A 22 -10.03 -6.13 -7.11
N LEU A 23 -9.59 -7.22 -7.74
CA LEU A 23 -10.21 -8.55 -7.59
C LEU A 23 -10.12 -9.08 -6.14
N ILE A 24 -8.98 -8.86 -5.48
CA ILE A 24 -8.78 -9.26 -4.08
C ILE A 24 -9.72 -8.47 -3.16
N LEU A 25 -9.84 -7.15 -3.34
CA LEU A 25 -10.74 -6.32 -2.52
C LEU A 25 -12.20 -6.74 -2.72
N LEU A 26 -12.62 -6.98 -3.96
CA LEU A 26 -13.95 -7.52 -4.26
C LEU A 26 -14.17 -8.89 -3.60
N ALA A 27 -13.17 -9.76 -3.59
CA ALA A 27 -13.25 -11.06 -2.94
C ALA A 27 -13.35 -10.96 -1.41
N ILE A 28 -12.69 -9.97 -0.80
CA ILE A 28 -12.81 -9.66 0.63
C ILE A 28 -14.23 -9.17 0.92
N LEU A 29 -14.71 -8.16 0.18
CA LEU A 29 -16.04 -7.55 0.33
C LEU A 29 -17.19 -8.55 0.17
N ARG A 30 -17.08 -9.49 -0.78
CA ARG A 30 -18.07 -10.58 -0.97
C ARG A 30 -17.93 -11.71 0.07
N GLY A 31 -17.08 -11.54 1.07
CA GLY A 31 -16.93 -12.48 2.18
C GLY A 31 -18.16 -12.50 3.09
N PRO A 32 -18.51 -13.65 3.69
CA PRO A 32 -19.68 -13.76 4.55
C PRO A 32 -19.52 -13.03 5.90
N LYS A 33 -18.28 -12.78 6.35
CA LYS A 33 -17.97 -12.12 7.61
C LYS A 33 -16.78 -11.18 7.45
N MET A 34 -16.93 -9.96 7.94
CA MET A 34 -15.87 -8.95 7.91
C MET A 34 -15.19 -8.91 9.28
N THR A 35 -14.00 -9.51 9.38
CA THR A 35 -13.22 -9.50 10.63
C THR A 35 -12.36 -8.22 10.71
N PRO A 36 -11.83 -7.85 11.89
CA PRO A 36 -10.89 -6.74 12.01
C PRO A 36 -9.68 -6.88 11.06
N PHE A 37 -9.15 -8.10 10.93
CA PHE A 37 -8.07 -8.40 9.98
C PHE A 37 -8.47 -8.10 8.52
N HIS A 38 -9.63 -8.58 8.08
CA HIS A 38 -10.11 -8.33 6.72
C HIS A 38 -10.41 -6.84 6.49
N THR A 39 -10.94 -6.15 7.50
CA THR A 39 -11.21 -4.70 7.45
C THR A 39 -9.91 -3.91 7.25
N LEU A 40 -8.88 -4.20 8.05
CA LEU A 40 -7.58 -3.54 7.94
C LEU A 40 -6.90 -3.88 6.61
N MET A 41 -6.96 -5.14 6.17
CA MET A 41 -6.47 -5.55 4.84
C MET A 41 -7.16 -4.80 3.70
N LEU A 42 -8.49 -4.63 3.78
CA LEU A 42 -9.27 -3.88 2.80
C LEU A 42 -8.86 -2.40 2.80
N SER A 43 -8.79 -1.79 3.98
CA SER A 43 -8.41 -0.38 4.16
C SER A 43 -7.00 -0.10 3.66
N GLN A 44 -6.03 -0.94 4.02
CA GLN A 44 -4.66 -0.90 3.50
C GLN A 44 -4.63 -1.10 1.98
N GLY A 45 -5.47 -1.99 1.45
CA GLY A 45 -5.54 -2.23 0.02
C GLY A 45 -6.07 -1.05 -0.78
N VAL A 46 -7.06 -0.34 -0.24
CA VAL A 46 -7.54 0.93 -0.83
C VAL A 46 -6.43 1.99 -0.76
N ALA A 47 -5.70 2.08 0.35
CA ALA A 47 -4.55 2.98 0.48
C ALA A 47 -3.44 2.70 -0.55
N ASP A 48 -3.14 1.43 -0.82
CA ASP A 48 -2.19 1.02 -1.85
C ASP A 48 -2.64 1.40 -3.25
N ILE A 49 -3.90 1.13 -3.60
CA ILE A 49 -4.48 1.55 -4.89
C ILE A 49 -4.41 3.07 -5.03
N TYR A 50 -4.81 3.81 -4.00
CA TYR A 50 -4.73 5.27 -3.98
C TYR A 50 -3.28 5.76 -4.20
N SER A 51 -2.31 5.15 -3.52
CA SER A 51 -0.89 5.50 -3.70
C SER A 51 -0.39 5.20 -5.11
N LEU A 52 -0.71 4.03 -5.68
CA LEU A 52 -0.34 3.67 -7.06
C LEU A 52 -0.95 4.64 -8.08
N LEU A 53 -2.24 4.94 -7.97
CA LEU A 53 -2.93 5.85 -8.90
C LEU A 53 -2.37 7.27 -8.82
N THR A 54 -2.28 7.82 -7.60
CA THR A 54 -1.78 9.19 -7.41
C THR A 54 -0.32 9.32 -7.80
N TYR A 55 0.52 8.33 -7.53
CA TYR A 55 1.91 8.37 -7.98
C TYR A 55 2.04 8.33 -9.50
N ASN A 56 1.31 7.44 -10.19
CA ASN A 56 1.33 7.40 -11.65
C ASN A 56 0.87 8.72 -12.26
N PHE A 57 -0.21 9.30 -11.73
CA PHE A 57 -0.73 10.56 -12.23
C PHE A 57 0.23 11.73 -11.95
N PHE A 58 0.60 11.97 -10.69
CA PHE A 58 1.34 13.16 -10.31
C PHE A 58 2.85 13.06 -10.47
N SER A 59 3.43 11.87 -10.43
CA SER A 59 4.88 11.66 -10.59
C SER A 59 5.23 10.95 -11.88
N GLY A 60 4.44 9.95 -12.30
CA GLY A 60 4.68 9.20 -13.54
C GLY A 60 4.46 10.05 -14.79
N LEU A 61 3.30 10.69 -14.95
CA LEU A 61 2.99 11.48 -16.15
C LEU A 61 3.95 12.65 -16.37
N ARG A 62 4.44 13.28 -15.29
CA ARG A 62 5.43 14.38 -15.40
C ARG A 62 6.70 13.98 -16.16
N VAL A 63 7.10 12.71 -16.04
CA VAL A 63 8.32 12.20 -16.69
C VAL A 63 8.11 11.93 -18.18
N THR A 64 6.87 11.86 -18.65
CA THR A 64 6.54 11.60 -20.06
C THR A 64 6.61 12.84 -20.95
N ASN A 65 6.63 14.04 -20.35
CA ASN A 65 6.54 15.33 -21.02
C ASN A 65 5.24 15.61 -21.81
N LEU A 66 4.25 14.71 -21.79
CA LEU A 66 3.02 14.83 -22.59
C LEU A 66 2.05 15.90 -22.08
N PHE A 67 2.09 16.22 -20.78
CA PHE A 67 1.15 17.11 -20.12
C PHE A 67 1.83 18.31 -19.46
N ASN A 68 2.98 18.75 -20.00
CA ASN A 68 3.81 19.76 -19.33
C ASN A 68 3.11 21.10 -19.15
N ASP A 69 2.30 21.52 -20.12
CA ASP A 69 1.48 22.73 -20.01
C ASP A 69 0.54 22.65 -18.79
N PHE A 70 -0.23 21.57 -18.69
CA PHE A 70 -1.16 21.34 -17.58
C PHE A 70 -0.47 21.37 -16.21
N PHE A 71 0.68 20.69 -16.07
CA PHE A 71 1.44 20.69 -14.82
C PHE A 71 2.03 22.07 -14.49
N TRP A 72 2.54 22.77 -15.51
CA TRP A 72 3.17 24.08 -15.33
C TRP A 72 2.17 25.16 -14.95
N ASP A 73 1.03 25.21 -15.63
CA ASP A 73 0.00 26.24 -15.42
C ASP A 73 -0.70 26.06 -14.06
N ASN A 74 -0.76 24.81 -13.56
CA ASN A 74 -1.37 24.48 -12.27
C ASN A 74 -0.34 24.19 -11.16
N GLN A 75 0.93 24.60 -11.33
CA GLN A 75 2.03 24.17 -10.48
C GLN A 75 1.86 24.51 -9.01
N GLN A 76 1.26 25.65 -8.67
CA GLN A 76 1.06 26.07 -7.27
C GLN A 76 0.23 25.05 -6.48
N PHE A 77 -0.79 24.47 -7.11
CA PHE A 77 -1.59 23.42 -6.49
C PHE A 77 -0.92 22.06 -6.64
N ILE A 78 -0.55 21.68 -7.88
CA ILE A 78 -0.12 20.32 -8.18
C ILE A 78 1.22 19.98 -7.52
N ALA A 79 2.20 20.89 -7.51
CA ALA A 79 3.51 20.62 -6.94
C ALA A 79 3.43 20.47 -5.41
N ASN A 80 2.70 21.36 -4.74
CA ASN A 80 2.44 21.27 -3.29
C ASN A 80 1.66 19.99 -2.94
N PHE A 81 0.56 19.71 -3.67
CA PHE A 81 -0.22 18.49 -3.47
C PHE A 81 0.64 17.25 -3.65
N THR A 82 1.45 17.19 -4.71
CA THR A 82 2.33 16.04 -5.00
C THR A 82 3.32 15.82 -3.85
N PHE A 83 3.94 16.89 -3.35
CA PHE A 83 4.89 16.82 -2.25
C PHE A 83 4.24 16.25 -0.98
N VAL A 84 3.13 16.84 -0.54
CA VAL A 84 2.40 16.39 0.66
C VAL A 84 1.85 14.97 0.49
N ASN A 85 1.28 14.66 -0.68
CA ASN A 85 0.66 13.37 -0.96
C ASN A 85 1.68 12.21 -0.95
N ILE A 86 2.94 12.44 -1.35
CA ILE A 86 3.99 11.43 -1.23
C ILE A 86 4.20 11.01 0.23
N TYR A 87 4.28 11.97 1.16
CA TYR A 87 4.45 11.67 2.58
C TYR A 87 3.16 11.12 3.20
N TYR A 88 1.99 11.66 2.83
CA TYR A 88 0.70 11.17 3.30
C TYR A 88 0.51 9.69 2.95
N THR A 89 0.72 9.31 1.68
CA THR A 89 0.57 7.92 1.24
C THR A 89 1.62 6.99 1.86
N LEU A 90 2.84 7.48 2.10
CA LEU A 90 3.85 6.74 2.87
C LEU A 90 3.34 6.44 4.29
N TYR A 91 2.91 7.45 5.04
CA TYR A 91 2.45 7.28 6.42
C TYR A 91 1.20 6.42 6.50
N LEU A 92 0.24 6.62 5.59
CA LEU A 92 -0.96 5.79 5.49
C LEU A 92 -0.60 4.31 5.39
N ARG A 93 0.26 3.94 4.43
CA ARG A 93 0.65 2.54 4.24
C ARG A 93 1.47 1.98 5.41
N CYS A 94 2.36 2.77 6.00
CA CYS A 94 3.14 2.37 7.17
C CYS A 94 2.24 2.11 8.38
N ILE A 95 1.30 3.01 8.68
CA ILE A 95 0.33 2.87 9.77
C ILE A 95 -0.53 1.62 9.55
N GLY A 96 -1.04 1.40 8.32
CA GLY A 96 -1.85 0.22 8.05
C GLY A 96 -1.09 -1.09 8.26
N ILE A 97 0.19 -1.18 7.86
CA ILE A 97 1.03 -2.34 8.17
C ILE A 97 1.23 -2.52 9.68
N THR A 98 1.43 -1.43 10.43
CA THR A 98 1.51 -1.46 11.90
C THR A 98 0.21 -1.94 12.54
N LEU A 99 -0.95 -1.43 12.11
CA LEU A 99 -2.25 -1.85 12.62
C LEU A 99 -2.53 -3.32 12.31
N ILE A 100 -2.19 -3.79 11.11
CA ILE A 100 -2.30 -5.21 10.75
C ILE A 100 -1.39 -6.05 11.67
N SER A 101 -0.14 -5.63 11.90
CA SER A 101 0.80 -6.34 12.77
C SER A 101 0.32 -6.40 14.22
N LEU A 102 -0.22 -5.29 14.73
CA LEU A 102 -0.83 -5.21 16.07
C LEU A 102 -2.05 -6.12 16.17
N GLN A 103 -2.93 -6.11 15.17
CA GLN A 103 -4.10 -7.00 15.12
C GLN A 103 -3.67 -8.47 15.17
N ARG A 104 -2.62 -8.86 14.43
CA ARG A 104 -2.08 -10.23 14.48
C ARG A 104 -1.52 -10.57 15.86
N TYR A 105 -0.77 -9.65 16.47
CA TYR A 105 -0.27 -9.84 17.83
C TYR A 105 -1.41 -10.09 18.82
N ILE A 106 -2.48 -9.27 18.79
CA ILE A 106 -3.61 -9.41 19.70
C ILE A 106 -4.32 -10.75 19.50
N THR A 107 -4.63 -11.13 18.25
CA THR A 107 -5.33 -12.40 17.97
C THR A 107 -4.48 -13.65 18.27
N VAL A 108 -3.16 -13.61 18.04
CA VAL A 108 -2.31 -14.79 18.24
C VAL A 108 -1.80 -14.88 19.67
N CYS A 109 -1.29 -13.79 20.23
CA CYS A 109 -0.61 -13.79 21.53
C CYS A 109 -1.53 -13.48 22.70
N GLN A 110 -2.65 -12.78 22.46
CA GLN A 110 -3.57 -12.31 23.51
C GLN A 110 -4.97 -12.91 23.34
N SER A 111 -5.06 -14.11 22.77
CA SER A 111 -6.35 -14.77 22.56
C SER A 111 -7.08 -15.06 23.89
N GLY A 112 -8.38 -14.79 23.93
CA GLY A 112 -9.26 -14.92 25.10
C GLY A 112 -9.23 -13.71 26.05
N THR A 113 -8.33 -12.74 25.83
CA THR A 113 -8.21 -11.58 26.72
C THR A 113 -9.31 -10.55 26.51
N ARG A 114 -9.44 -9.60 27.44
CA ARG A 114 -10.33 -8.43 27.29
C ARG A 114 -9.94 -7.57 26.08
N VAL A 115 -8.64 -7.46 25.79
CA VAL A 115 -8.11 -6.67 24.68
C VAL A 115 -8.53 -7.26 23.33
N GLU A 116 -8.43 -8.58 23.15
CA GLU A 116 -8.91 -9.23 21.93
C GLU A 116 -10.42 -9.01 21.74
N ARG A 117 -11.22 -9.21 22.79
CA ARG A 117 -12.68 -8.99 22.72
C ARG A 117 -13.03 -7.55 22.36
N LEU A 118 -12.29 -6.57 22.87
CA LEU A 118 -12.46 -5.16 22.51
C LEU A 118 -12.20 -4.95 21.02
N ILE A 119 -11.06 -5.39 20.50
CA ILE A 119 -10.69 -5.18 19.08
C ILE A 119 -11.63 -5.93 18.13
N VAL A 120 -12.07 -7.15 18.49
CA VAL A 120 -13.03 -7.92 17.70
C VAL A 120 -14.42 -7.28 17.71
N GLY A 121 -14.79 -6.61 18.80
CA GLY A 121 -16.05 -5.89 18.92
C GLY A 121 -16.06 -4.51 18.26
N LEU A 122 -14.91 -3.99 17.82
CA LEU A 122 -14.85 -2.67 17.17
C LEU A 122 -15.57 -2.69 15.81
N PRO A 123 -16.41 -1.69 15.52
CA PRO A 123 -17.00 -1.53 14.20
C PRO A 123 -15.91 -1.35 13.12
N SER A 124 -16.10 -1.95 11.96
CA SER A 124 -15.16 -1.83 10.83
C SER A 124 -14.88 -0.36 10.46
N THR A 125 -15.89 0.51 10.52
CA THR A 125 -15.73 1.94 10.24
C THR A 125 -14.73 2.61 11.17
N VAL A 126 -14.71 2.26 12.46
CA VAL A 126 -13.78 2.85 13.43
C VAL A 126 -12.35 2.48 13.09
N LEU A 127 -12.09 1.23 12.70
CA LEU A 127 -10.75 0.80 12.27
C LEU A 127 -10.29 1.52 11.00
N VAL A 128 -11.21 1.77 10.06
CA VAL A 128 -10.92 2.52 8.84
C VAL A 128 -10.63 3.99 9.17
N ILE A 129 -11.47 4.64 9.98
CA ILE A 129 -11.28 6.04 10.39
C ILE A 129 -9.93 6.18 11.09
N LEU A 130 -9.64 5.33 12.09
CA LEU A 130 -8.36 5.35 12.80
C LEU A 130 -7.17 5.23 11.84
N HIS A 131 -7.22 4.29 10.89
CA HIS A 131 -6.15 4.11 9.91
C HIS A 131 -5.90 5.38 9.08
N TRP A 132 -6.96 5.96 8.50
CA TRP A 132 -6.82 7.10 7.59
C TRP A 132 -6.56 8.42 8.31
N SER A 133 -7.19 8.63 9.47
CA SER A 133 -7.01 9.85 10.27
C SER A 133 -5.63 9.93 10.90
N SER A 134 -5.05 8.80 11.34
CA SER A 134 -3.68 8.79 11.89
C SER A 134 -2.67 9.29 10.87
N ALA A 135 -2.81 8.93 9.60
CA ALA A 135 -1.92 9.41 8.54
C ALA A 135 -2.07 10.90 8.26
N LEU A 136 -3.31 11.42 8.33
CA LEU A 136 -3.60 12.85 8.20
C LEU A 136 -2.94 13.65 9.33
N VAL A 137 -3.06 13.17 10.57
CA VAL A 137 -2.43 13.81 11.73
C VAL A 137 -0.90 13.85 11.57
N MET A 138 -0.30 12.76 11.07
CA MET A 138 1.16 12.70 10.86
C MET A 138 1.66 13.63 9.75
N VAL A 139 0.87 13.85 8.69
CA VAL A 139 1.27 14.74 7.59
C VAL A 139 0.92 16.21 7.87
N ALA A 140 0.06 16.49 8.84
CA ALA A 140 -0.41 17.85 9.16
C ALA A 140 0.70 18.91 9.30
N PRO A 141 1.86 18.64 9.94
CA PRO A 141 2.95 19.63 10.01
C PRO A 141 3.49 20.05 8.64
N LEU A 142 3.45 19.16 7.64
CA LEU A 142 3.91 19.43 6.27
C LEU A 142 2.89 20.24 5.46
N MET A 143 1.62 20.23 5.87
CA MET A 143 0.57 21.05 5.25
C MET A 143 0.74 22.55 5.53
N THR A 144 1.79 22.97 6.23
CA THR A 144 2.14 24.39 6.41
C THR A 144 3.23 24.87 5.42
N SER A 145 3.76 23.96 4.60
CA SER A 145 4.86 24.23 3.65
C SER A 145 4.33 24.37 2.21
N PHE A 146 3.93 25.57 1.81
CA PHE A 146 3.23 25.83 0.54
C PHE A 146 4.06 26.47 -0.59
N ASP A 147 5.38 26.32 -0.59
CA ASP A 147 6.24 26.97 -1.59
C ASP A 147 6.96 25.97 -2.52
N VAL A 148 6.36 24.80 -2.78
CA VAL A 148 6.89 23.84 -3.75
C VAL A 148 6.46 24.23 -5.16
N VAL A 149 7.43 24.44 -6.04
CA VAL A 149 7.22 24.82 -7.45
C VAL A 149 8.06 23.95 -8.37
N TYR A 150 7.83 24.02 -9.68
CA TYR A 150 8.67 23.33 -10.65
C TYR A 150 9.86 24.19 -11.08
N ASP A 151 10.99 23.55 -11.37
CA ASP A 151 12.22 24.24 -11.78
C ASP A 151 12.15 24.82 -13.20
N SER A 152 11.57 24.09 -14.14
CA SER A 152 11.32 24.51 -15.51
C SER A 152 10.14 23.75 -16.11
N LYS A 153 9.55 24.31 -17.18
CA LYS A 153 8.43 23.70 -17.91
C LYS A 153 8.85 22.42 -18.66
N GLN A 154 10.12 22.29 -19.01
CA GLN A 154 10.64 21.13 -19.74
C GLN A 154 10.95 19.96 -18.80
N THR A 155 11.39 20.22 -17.58
CA THR A 155 11.87 19.18 -16.65
C THR A 155 10.89 18.85 -15.53
N LEU A 156 10.06 19.82 -15.12
CA LEU A 156 9.09 19.68 -14.04
C LEU A 156 9.67 19.08 -12.74
N ASN A 157 10.94 19.33 -12.42
CA ASN A 157 11.49 18.84 -11.15
C ASN A 157 10.94 19.70 -10.02
N ALA A 158 10.43 19.04 -8.97
CA ALA A 158 9.92 19.74 -7.81
C ALA A 158 11.08 20.41 -7.05
N ARG A 159 11.08 21.73 -7.04
CA ARG A 159 11.96 22.56 -6.23
C ARG A 159 11.28 22.75 -4.87
N VAL A 160 11.79 22.02 -3.88
CA VAL A 160 11.28 22.07 -2.50
C VAL A 160 12.16 23.02 -1.67
N PRO A 161 11.58 23.94 -0.89
CA PRO A 161 12.34 24.78 0.04
C PRO A 161 13.17 23.93 1.01
N LYS A 162 14.40 24.36 1.29
CA LYS A 162 15.34 23.61 2.17
C LYS A 162 14.75 23.30 3.54
N ARG A 163 14.03 24.27 4.13
CA ARG A 163 13.37 24.13 5.44
C ARG A 163 12.29 23.04 5.42
N SER A 164 11.38 23.09 4.45
CA SER A 164 10.31 22.11 4.28
C SER A 164 10.85 20.71 3.99
N LEU A 165 11.93 20.64 3.21
CA LEU A 165 12.59 19.39 2.89
C LEU A 165 13.25 18.74 4.12
N ALA A 166 13.97 19.54 4.93
CA ALA A 166 14.58 19.07 6.18
C ALA A 166 13.51 18.59 7.16
N LEU A 167 12.44 19.37 7.35
CA LEU A 167 11.30 19.00 8.20
C LEU A 167 10.67 17.68 7.75
N ALA A 168 10.39 17.54 6.44
CA ALA A 168 9.79 16.32 5.90
C ALA A 168 10.70 15.09 6.05
N ASN A 169 12.01 15.25 5.88
CA ASN A 169 12.96 14.15 6.10
C ASN A 169 12.98 13.72 7.59
N ILE A 170 13.02 14.68 8.53
CA ILE A 170 13.00 14.39 9.98
C ILE A 170 11.71 13.70 10.38
N ILE A 171 10.55 14.25 10.01
CA ILE A 171 9.25 13.65 10.34
C ILE A 171 9.16 12.27 9.70
N SER A 172 9.59 12.11 8.45
CA SER A 172 9.56 10.82 7.76
C SER A 172 10.42 9.77 8.45
N VAL A 173 11.67 10.07 8.78
CA VAL A 173 12.56 9.08 9.39
C VAL A 173 12.08 8.70 10.79
N VAL A 174 11.69 9.67 11.62
CA VAL A 174 11.17 9.41 12.98
C VAL A 174 9.91 8.55 12.91
N SER A 175 8.96 8.94 12.06
CA SER A 175 7.70 8.22 11.86
C SER A 175 7.93 6.77 11.41
N VAL A 176 8.75 6.57 10.38
CA VAL A 176 9.04 5.25 9.82
C VAL A 176 9.78 4.39 10.83
N VAL A 177 10.77 4.92 11.55
CA VAL A 177 11.52 4.18 12.58
C VAL A 177 10.59 3.73 13.70
N VAL A 178 9.78 4.63 14.26
CA VAL A 178 8.86 4.31 15.38
C VAL A 178 7.84 3.25 14.96
N LEU A 179 7.18 3.44 13.82
CA LEU A 179 6.19 2.48 13.31
C LEU A 179 6.81 1.13 12.95
N PHE A 180 8.01 1.12 12.37
CA PHE A 180 8.72 -0.11 12.04
C PHE A 180 9.15 -0.89 13.29
N LEU A 181 9.67 -0.21 14.31
CA LEU A 181 10.01 -0.84 15.58
C LEU A 181 8.78 -1.41 16.29
N ALA A 182 7.65 -0.70 16.25
CA ALA A 182 6.38 -1.21 16.77
C ALA A 182 5.91 -2.48 16.02
N CYS A 183 6.03 -2.51 14.68
CA CYS A 183 5.77 -3.71 13.87
C CYS A 183 6.69 -4.87 14.27
N LEU A 184 7.99 -4.60 14.37
CA LEU A 184 9.00 -5.60 14.68
C LEU A 184 8.75 -6.22 16.06
N PHE A 185 8.43 -5.38 17.06
CA PHE A 185 8.04 -5.82 18.38
C PHE A 185 6.81 -6.74 18.33
N CYS A 186 5.71 -6.29 17.73
CA CYS A 186 4.48 -7.10 17.60
C CYS A 186 4.76 -8.45 16.93
N TYR A 187 5.52 -8.42 15.83
CA TYR A 187 5.76 -9.60 15.03
C TYR A 187 6.75 -10.58 15.68
N ALA A 188 7.75 -10.09 16.42
CA ALA A 188 8.65 -10.93 17.20
C ALA A 188 7.88 -11.77 18.22
N PHE A 189 6.92 -11.17 18.95
CA PHE A 189 6.05 -11.92 19.86
C PHE A 189 5.18 -12.95 19.16
N VAL A 190 4.61 -12.61 17.98
CA VAL A 190 3.84 -13.56 17.17
C VAL A 190 4.68 -14.78 16.79
N ILE A 191 5.91 -14.56 16.30
CA ILE A 191 6.83 -15.65 15.95
C ILE A 191 7.17 -16.49 17.19
N ILE A 192 7.58 -15.85 18.28
CA ILE A 192 7.95 -16.55 19.53
C ILE A 192 6.79 -17.42 20.02
N HIS A 193 5.56 -16.90 20.00
CA HIS A 193 4.37 -17.64 20.40
C HIS A 193 4.10 -18.84 19.47
N ILE A 194 4.22 -18.65 18.16
CA ILE A 194 4.04 -19.73 17.17
C ILE A 194 5.07 -20.84 17.37
N LEU A 195 6.35 -20.47 17.59
CA LEU A 195 7.47 -21.40 17.77
C LEU A 195 7.42 -22.15 19.10
N ARG A 196 7.02 -21.48 20.20
CA ARG A 196 6.92 -22.11 21.54
C ARG A 196 5.73 -23.07 21.66
N SER A 197 4.71 -22.93 20.82
CA SER A 197 3.52 -23.77 20.90
C SER A 197 3.81 -25.19 20.37
N LYS A 198 4.03 -26.12 21.31
CA LYS A 198 4.36 -27.54 21.05
C LYS A 198 3.19 -28.41 20.56
N SER A 199 1.96 -27.88 20.56
CA SER A 199 0.78 -28.64 20.16
C SER A 199 0.80 -28.98 18.66
N LYS A 200 0.24 -30.13 18.24
CA LYS A 200 0.06 -30.45 16.82
C LYS A 200 -0.82 -29.37 16.18
N ALA A 201 -0.37 -28.79 15.07
CA ALA A 201 -1.11 -27.71 14.43
C ALA A 201 -2.45 -28.21 13.86
N ASN A 202 -3.56 -27.87 14.52
CA ASN A 202 -4.91 -28.07 13.99
C ASN A 202 -5.20 -27.09 12.82
N ARG A 203 -6.28 -27.32 12.06
CA ARG A 203 -6.65 -26.54 10.87
C ARG A 203 -6.75 -25.04 11.13
N ALA A 204 -7.37 -24.65 12.25
CA ALA A 204 -7.48 -23.24 12.67
C ALA A 204 -6.10 -22.61 12.90
N ARG A 205 -5.23 -23.26 13.67
CA ARG A 205 -3.86 -22.77 13.90
C ARG A 205 -3.03 -22.67 12.61
N ARG A 206 -3.12 -23.64 11.70
CA ARG A 206 -2.44 -23.55 10.40
C ARG A 206 -2.96 -22.40 9.54
N HIS A 207 -4.24 -22.05 9.68
CA HIS A 207 -4.80 -20.86 9.03
C HIS A 207 -4.16 -19.59 9.60
N GLU A 208 -4.11 -19.45 10.93
CA GLU A 208 -3.47 -18.31 11.59
C GLU A 208 -1.98 -18.17 11.25
N ILE A 209 -1.23 -19.27 11.21
CA ILE A 209 0.19 -19.25 10.82
C ILE A 209 0.37 -18.70 9.39
N ARG A 210 -0.45 -19.16 8.43
CA ARG A 210 -0.37 -18.65 7.05
C ARG A 210 -0.70 -17.17 6.97
N LEU A 211 -1.71 -16.70 7.71
CA LEU A 211 -2.02 -15.27 7.78
C LEU A 211 -0.89 -14.46 8.40
N SER A 212 -0.20 -14.98 9.41
CA SER A 212 0.97 -14.32 9.98
C SER A 212 2.13 -14.26 8.97
N ILE A 213 2.39 -15.33 8.21
CA ILE A 213 3.40 -15.32 7.13
C ILE A 213 3.07 -14.28 6.06
N GLN A 214 1.79 -14.09 5.72
CA GLN A 214 1.36 -13.02 4.82
C GLN A 214 1.84 -11.65 5.31
N VAL A 215 1.70 -11.39 6.61
CA VAL A 215 2.14 -10.12 7.24
C VAL A 215 3.67 -10.01 7.29
N ALA A 216 4.40 -11.12 7.41
CA ALA A 216 5.87 -11.12 7.30
C ALA A 216 6.36 -10.47 5.99
N GLY A 217 5.69 -10.77 4.86
CA GLY A 217 6.05 -10.16 3.58
C GLY A 217 5.87 -8.63 3.58
N LEU A 218 4.81 -8.13 4.25
CA LEU A 218 4.62 -6.69 4.44
C LEU A 218 5.74 -6.08 5.29
N LEU A 219 6.24 -6.79 6.31
CA LEU A 219 7.39 -6.34 7.10
C LEU A 219 8.67 -6.24 6.26
N VAL A 220 8.89 -7.14 5.29
CA VAL A 220 10.03 -7.04 4.35
C VAL A 220 9.92 -5.77 3.51
N ALA A 221 8.73 -5.45 3.01
CA ALA A 221 8.51 -4.20 2.29
C ALA A 221 8.71 -2.96 3.17
N PHE A 222 8.26 -3.03 4.43
CA PHE A 222 8.46 -1.96 5.39
C PHE A 222 9.94 -1.80 5.78
N LEU A 223 10.72 -2.90 5.84
CA LEU A 223 12.17 -2.83 6.06
C LEU A 223 12.88 -2.05 4.94
N LEU A 224 12.48 -2.24 3.67
CA LEU A 224 13.03 -1.46 2.57
C LEU A 224 12.70 0.03 2.68
N VAL A 225 11.48 0.37 3.10
CA VAL A 225 11.07 1.75 3.40
C VAL A 225 11.87 2.35 4.56
N PHE A 226 12.14 1.55 5.60
CA PHE A 226 12.98 1.94 6.72
C PHE A 226 14.40 2.28 6.25
N ILE A 227 15.05 1.37 5.51
CA ILE A 227 16.39 1.58 4.97
C ILE A 227 16.40 2.83 4.07
N TYR A 228 15.41 2.98 3.20
CA TYR A 228 15.27 4.13 2.32
C TYR A 228 15.15 5.45 3.10
N SER A 229 14.32 5.48 4.14
CA SER A 229 14.05 6.69 4.93
C SER A 229 15.25 7.10 5.79
N VAL A 230 15.94 6.13 6.39
CA VAL A 230 17.18 6.36 7.16
C VAL A 230 18.29 6.85 6.23
N GLY A 231 18.49 6.18 5.08
CA GLY A 231 19.48 6.61 4.09
C GLY A 231 19.20 8.01 3.55
N GLN A 232 17.93 8.33 3.26
CA GLN A 232 17.54 9.66 2.79
C GLN A 232 17.85 10.75 3.85
N TYR A 233 17.63 10.45 5.13
CA TYR A 233 17.97 11.35 6.22
C TYR A 233 19.50 11.57 6.33
N ILE A 234 20.30 10.49 6.36
CA ILE A 234 21.76 10.57 6.45
C ILE A 234 22.36 11.36 5.28
N LEU A 235 21.87 11.14 4.05
CA LEU A 235 22.34 11.86 2.87
C LEU A 235 21.96 13.34 2.88
N ASN A 236 20.79 13.67 3.44
CA ASN A 236 20.36 15.05 3.62
C ASN A 236 21.22 15.78 4.66
N GLU A 237 21.51 15.14 5.80
CA GLU A 237 22.34 15.71 6.86
C GLU A 237 23.81 15.86 6.45
N SER A 238 24.36 14.89 5.72
CA SER A 238 25.74 14.94 5.21
C SER A 238 25.96 15.95 4.09
N ARG A 239 24.91 16.69 3.67
CA ARG A 239 24.93 17.71 2.60
C ARG A 239 25.47 17.19 1.26
N GLN A 240 25.41 15.89 1.00
CA GLN A 240 25.82 15.28 -0.26
C GLN A 240 24.69 15.39 -1.31
N ILE A 241 24.49 16.61 -1.82
CA ILE A 241 23.33 16.96 -2.67
C ILE A 241 23.22 16.05 -3.91
N THR A 242 24.32 15.79 -4.60
CA THR A 242 24.34 14.92 -5.80
C THR A 242 23.86 13.50 -5.45
N LEU A 243 24.40 12.92 -4.38
CA LEU A 243 24.04 11.57 -3.95
C LEU A 243 22.60 11.51 -3.43
N LEU A 244 22.12 12.57 -2.79
CA LEU A 244 20.72 12.69 -2.38
C LEU A 244 19.76 12.68 -3.57
N PHE A 245 20.09 13.35 -4.68
CA PHE A 245 19.29 13.31 -5.90
C PHE A 245 19.27 11.91 -6.52
N GLU A 246 20.41 11.22 -6.57
CA GLU A 246 20.50 9.83 -7.03
C GLU A 246 19.70 8.88 -6.13
N TRP A 247 19.79 9.04 -4.81
CA TRP A 247 19.03 8.24 -3.83
C TRP A 247 17.53 8.36 -4.05
N ARG A 248 17.03 9.57 -4.30
CA ARG A 248 15.60 9.82 -4.56
C ARG A 248 15.09 9.14 -5.83
N ARG A 249 15.96 8.75 -6.76
CA ARG A 249 15.56 7.96 -7.94
C ARG A 249 15.09 6.55 -7.58
N PHE A 250 15.43 6.04 -6.40
CA PHE A 250 14.91 4.76 -5.90
C PHE A 250 13.53 4.87 -5.24
N ASN A 251 13.06 6.09 -4.94
CA ASN A 251 11.75 6.32 -4.34
C ASN A 251 10.58 5.63 -5.07
N PRO A 252 10.47 5.66 -6.42
CA PRO A 252 9.44 4.91 -7.13
C PRO A 252 9.52 3.41 -6.83
N ILE A 253 10.71 2.81 -6.84
CA ILE A 253 10.88 1.36 -6.65
C ILE A 253 10.45 0.95 -5.24
N VAL A 254 10.89 1.67 -4.22
CA VAL A 254 10.54 1.38 -2.81
C VAL A 254 9.03 1.56 -2.59
N ASN A 255 8.44 2.65 -3.10
CA ASN A 255 7.01 2.88 -3.00
C ASN A 255 6.18 1.85 -3.76
N GLY A 256 6.63 1.46 -4.95
CA GLY A 256 5.96 0.47 -5.79
C GLY A 256 5.97 -0.88 -5.10
N PHE A 257 7.13 -1.30 -4.58
CA PHE A 257 7.24 -2.56 -3.85
C PHE A 257 6.35 -2.61 -2.61
N LEU A 258 6.30 -1.51 -1.83
CA LEU A 258 5.44 -1.40 -0.66
C LEU A 258 3.97 -1.72 -0.98
N SER A 259 3.47 -1.18 -2.10
CA SER A 259 2.08 -1.41 -2.51
C SER A 259 1.88 -2.69 -3.32
N CYS A 260 2.91 -3.23 -3.97
CA CYS A 260 2.76 -4.44 -4.78
C CYS A 260 2.85 -5.72 -3.96
N VAL A 261 3.57 -5.75 -2.83
CA VAL A 261 3.77 -6.98 -2.04
C VAL A 261 2.46 -7.55 -1.50
N GLN A 262 1.57 -6.72 -0.97
CA GLN A 262 0.36 -7.16 -0.29
C GLN A 262 -0.55 -8.10 -1.12
N PRO A 263 -0.93 -7.77 -2.37
CA PRO A 263 -1.81 -8.62 -3.15
C PRO A 263 -1.18 -9.98 -3.46
N TRP A 264 0.13 -10.01 -3.72
CA TRP A 264 0.86 -11.27 -3.94
C TRP A 264 0.90 -12.13 -2.68
N MET A 265 1.26 -11.54 -1.54
CA MET A 265 1.24 -12.26 -0.25
C MET A 265 -0.16 -12.79 0.07
N CYS A 266 -1.20 -12.00 -0.19
CA CYS A 266 -2.58 -12.40 0.01
C CYS A 266 -2.95 -13.64 -0.82
N ILE A 267 -2.65 -13.66 -2.12
CA ILE A 267 -2.98 -14.82 -2.98
C ILE A 267 -2.21 -16.08 -2.56
N VAL A 268 -0.94 -15.94 -2.23
CA VAL A 268 -0.08 -17.08 -1.87
C VAL A 268 -0.53 -17.71 -0.55
N PHE A 269 -0.74 -16.89 0.48
CA PHE A 269 -0.92 -17.39 1.86
C PHE A 269 -2.38 -17.42 2.33
N ASN A 270 -3.27 -16.60 1.78
CA ASN A 270 -4.69 -16.59 2.14
C ASN A 270 -5.51 -17.50 1.20
N LYS A 271 -5.60 -18.78 1.56
CA LYS A 271 -6.37 -19.79 0.81
C LYS A 271 -7.85 -19.42 0.63
N ASP A 272 -8.44 -18.67 1.55
CA ASP A 272 -9.87 -18.36 1.52
C ASP A 272 -10.17 -17.21 0.56
N ILE A 273 -9.30 -16.20 0.53
CA ILE A 273 -9.36 -15.15 -0.48
C ILE A 273 -9.02 -15.72 -1.87
N ARG A 274 -7.96 -16.52 -1.99
CA ARG A 274 -7.60 -17.14 -3.29
C ARG A 274 -8.75 -17.95 -3.89
N ARG A 275 -9.43 -18.79 -3.08
CA ARG A 275 -10.60 -19.55 -3.54
C ARG A 275 -11.77 -18.67 -3.97
N ARG A 276 -11.96 -17.50 -3.34
CA ARG A 276 -12.98 -16.53 -3.74
C ARG A 276 -12.61 -15.83 -5.04
N VAL A 277 -11.36 -15.40 -5.21
CA VAL A 277 -10.86 -14.80 -6.46
C VAL A 277 -11.04 -15.76 -7.64
N ILE A 278 -10.64 -17.03 -7.48
CA ILE A 278 -10.81 -18.06 -8.54
C ILE A 278 -12.29 -18.25 -8.88
N ARG A 279 -13.19 -18.27 -7.89
CA ARG A 279 -14.64 -18.37 -8.12
C ARG A 279 -15.19 -17.16 -8.87
N ILE A 280 -14.76 -15.94 -8.55
CA ILE A 280 -15.19 -14.73 -9.26
C ILE A 280 -14.78 -14.79 -10.73
N ILE A 281 -13.54 -15.22 -11.01
CA ILE A 281 -13.04 -15.37 -12.39
C ILE A 281 -13.78 -16.51 -13.11
N GLY A 282 -14.01 -17.63 -12.43
CA GLY A 282 -14.70 -18.82 -12.97
C GLY A 282 -16.19 -18.60 -13.28
N CYS A 283 -16.94 -17.93 -12.40
CA CYS A 283 -18.37 -17.64 -12.65
C CYS A 283 -18.55 -16.71 -13.85
N ARG A 284 -17.65 -15.73 -14.01
CA ARG A 284 -17.64 -14.84 -15.19
C ARG A 284 -17.42 -15.62 -16.49
N ARG A 285 -16.68 -16.74 -16.43
CA ARG A 285 -16.44 -17.63 -17.58
C ARG A 285 -17.70 -18.42 -17.98
N VAL A 286 -18.45 -18.92 -16.99
CA VAL A 286 -19.71 -19.67 -17.23
C VAL A 286 -20.82 -18.74 -17.74
N GLU A 287 -20.95 -17.55 -17.17
CA GLU A 287 -21.94 -16.54 -17.61
C GLU A 287 -21.66 -16.03 -19.03
N ASN A 288 -20.37 -15.83 -19.39
CA ASN A 288 -19.97 -15.49 -20.76
C ASN A 288 -20.23 -16.62 -21.77
N GLN A 289 -20.08 -17.89 -21.37
CA GLN A 289 -20.42 -19.02 -22.25
C GLN A 289 -21.93 -19.13 -22.48
N ASN A 290 -22.75 -18.94 -21.45
CA ASN A 290 -24.20 -19.01 -21.58
C ASN A 290 -24.79 -17.85 -22.40
N SER A 291 -24.21 -16.66 -22.33
CA SER A 291 -24.62 -15.51 -23.17
C SER A 291 -24.23 -15.68 -24.65
N LEU A 292 -23.03 -16.21 -24.94
CA LEU A 292 -22.62 -16.60 -26.30
C LEU A 292 -23.50 -17.71 -26.89
N PHE A 293 -23.94 -18.67 -26.05
CA PHE A 293 -24.82 -19.74 -26.50
C PHE A 293 -26.25 -19.23 -26.80
N LYS A 294 -26.76 -18.27 -26.02
CA LYS A 294 -28.03 -17.58 -26.28
C LYS A 294 -28.01 -16.70 -27.54
N SER A 295 -26.87 -16.06 -27.87
CA SER A 295 -26.78 -15.26 -29.11
C SER A 295 -26.69 -16.14 -30.37
N ARG A 296 -26.10 -17.35 -30.28
CA ARG A 296 -26.10 -18.31 -31.41
C ARG A 296 -27.44 -18.96 -31.67
N THR A 297 -28.24 -19.21 -30.63
CA THR A 297 -29.56 -19.84 -30.77
C THR A 297 -30.63 -18.87 -31.28
N SER A 298 -30.42 -17.56 -31.15
CA SER A 298 -31.31 -16.52 -31.72
C SER A 298 -31.01 -16.14 -33.17
N ALA A 299 -29.91 -16.65 -33.75
CA ALA A 299 -29.53 -16.42 -35.14
C ALA A 299 -29.89 -17.57 -36.11
N ALA A 300 -30.60 -18.61 -35.62
CA ALA A 300 -31.07 -19.70 -36.47
C ALA A 300 -32.24 -19.20 -37.35
N PRO A 301 -32.15 -19.28 -38.70
CA PRO A 301 -33.25 -18.87 -39.57
C PRO A 301 -34.44 -19.79 -39.35
N GLN A 302 -35.63 -19.22 -39.15
CA GLN A 302 -36.87 -19.98 -39.14
C GLN A 302 -37.06 -20.65 -40.52
N PRO A 303 -37.29 -21.97 -40.58
CA PRO A 303 -37.61 -22.62 -41.84
C PRO A 303 -38.99 -22.12 -42.31
N ARG A 304 -39.03 -21.61 -43.55
CA ARG A 304 -40.26 -21.28 -44.27
C ARG A 304 -40.94 -22.53 -44.78
#